data_AF-A0AAV9A988-F1
#
_entry.id   AF-A0AAV9A988-F1
#
_cell.length_a   1.000
_cell.length_b   1.000
_cell.length_c   1.000
_cell.angle_alpha   90.00
_cell.angle_beta   90.00
_cell.angle_gamma   90.00
#
_symmetry.space_group_name_H-M   'P 1'
#
loop_
_entity.id
_entity.type
_entity.pdbx_description
1 polymer ?
#
loop_
_entity_poly.entity_id
_entity_poly.type
_entity_poly.pdbx_seq_one_letter_code
_entity_poly.pdbx_strand_id
1 'polypeptide(L)' 'MELMAVPKTKISPHKRRLRNGPKALKPVPVIIRCKSCGAVKLPHFYCCSGDRGNSGKNDSTN' A
#
# COMPACT_ATOMS: atom_id res chain seq x y z
N MET A 1 -1.30 17.91 45.61
CA MET A 1 -1.51 16.64 44.90
C MET A 1 -1.70 16.96 43.44
N GLU A 2 -0.86 16.43 42.55
CA GLU A 2 -1.09 16.52 41.11
C GLU A 2 -2.23 15.57 40.73
N LEU A 3 -3.34 16.12 40.21
CA LEU A 3 -4.47 15.33 39.72
C LEU A 3 -4.23 15.00 38.24
N MET A 4 -4.12 13.72 37.91
CA MET A 4 -4.05 13.26 36.52
C MET A 4 -5.39 13.46 35.81
N ALA A 5 -5.35 13.83 34.54
CA ALA A 5 -6.56 13.94 33.73
C ALA A 5 -7.18 12.56 33.52
N VAL A 6 -8.40 12.37 34.03
CA VAL A 6 -9.19 11.13 33.85
C VAL A 6 -10.42 11.45 33.01
N PRO A 7 -10.83 10.55 32.08
CA PRO A 7 -12.08 10.71 31.35
C PRO A 7 -13.28 10.81 32.29
N LYS A 8 -14.07 11.88 32.18
CA LYS A 8 -15.25 12.08 33.02
C LYS A 8 -16.41 11.15 32.66
N THR A 9 -16.55 10.81 31.38
CA THR A 9 -17.63 9.95 30.86
C THR A 9 -17.15 9.03 29.76
N LYS A 10 -17.81 7.88 29.63
CA LYS A 10 -17.59 6.96 28.50
C LYS A 10 -18.05 7.62 27.20
N ILE A 11 -17.23 7.53 26.16
CA ILE A 11 -17.55 8.11 24.85
C ILE A 11 -18.62 7.27 24.15
N SER A 12 -19.67 7.91 23.61
CA SER A 12 -20.73 7.23 22.88
C SER A 12 -20.23 6.54 21.59
N PRO A 13 -20.87 5.44 21.14
CA PRO A 13 -20.48 4.76 19.90
C PRO A 13 -20.44 5.69 18.68
N HIS A 14 -21.38 6.64 18.61
CA HIS A 14 -21.43 7.67 17.57
C HIS A 14 -20.15 8.53 17.54
N LYS A 15 -19.75 9.09 18.70
CA LYS A 15 -18.53 9.90 18.82
C LYS A 15 -17.27 9.09 18.53
N ARG A 16 -17.23 7.82 18.95
CA ARG A 16 -16.12 6.91 18.62
C ARG A 16 -16.00 6.66 17.11
N ARG A 17 -17.12 6.42 16.43
CA ARG A 17 -17.15 6.20 14.97
C ARG A 17 -16.68 7.42 14.20
N LEU A 18 -17.13 8.62 14.56
CA LEU A 18 -16.70 9.86 13.91
C LEU A 18 -15.19 10.09 14.02
N ARG A 19 -14.58 9.79 15.17
CA ARG A 19 -13.11 9.87 15.33
C ARG A 19 -12.35 8.81 14.53
N ASN A 20 -12.96 7.66 14.27
CA ASN A 20 -12.34 6.54 13.54
C ASN A 20 -12.62 6.56 12.03
N GLY A 21 -13.69 7.22 11.58
CA GLY A 21 -14.08 7.28 10.17
C GLY A 21 -12.95 7.76 9.24
N PRO A 22 -12.25 8.86 9.56
CA PRO A 22 -11.14 9.35 8.73
C PRO A 22 -9.91 8.43 8.69
N LYS A 23 -9.83 7.42 9.56
CA LYS A 23 -8.68 6.50 9.67
C LYS A 23 -8.82 5.26 8.80
N ALA A 24 -9.74 5.27 7.83
CA ALA A 24 -9.90 4.16 6.89
C ALA A 24 -8.63 4.00 6.03
N LEU A 25 -8.22 2.75 5.81
CA LEU A 25 -7.16 2.45 4.86
C LEU A 25 -7.64 2.81 3.46
N LYS A 26 -6.93 3.72 2.80
CA LYS A 26 -7.19 4.05 1.39
C LYS A 26 -6.68 2.90 0.52
N PRO A 27 -7.44 2.43 -0.48
CA PRO A 27 -6.93 1.45 -1.42
C PRO A 27 -5.74 2.03 -2.18
N VAL A 28 -4.71 1.21 -2.44
CA VAL A 28 -3.55 1.64 -3.22
C VAL A 28 -3.98 1.76 -4.69
N PRO A 29 -3.96 2.98 -5.27
CA PRO A 29 -4.61 3.25 -6.56
C PRO A 29 -3.84 2.68 -7.74
N VAL A 30 -2.53 2.44 -7.58
CA VAL A 30 -1.67 2.01 -8.68
C VAL A 30 -0.88 0.80 -8.23
N ILE A 31 -1.29 -0.34 -8.77
CA ILE A 31 -0.67 -1.63 -8.56
C ILE A 31 -0.36 -2.18 -9.95
N ILE A 32 0.92 -2.41 -10.25
CA ILE A 32 1.37 -2.86 -11.59
C ILE A 32 1.88 -4.30 -11.52
N ARG A 33 1.70 -5.07 -12.60
CA ARG A 33 2.32 -6.40 -12.72
C ARG A 33 3.72 -6.26 -13.31
N CYS A 34 4.68 -7.00 -12.76
CA CYS A 34 6.00 -7.12 -13.34
C CYS A 34 5.89 -7.87 -14.68
N LYS A 35 6.53 -7.37 -15.73
CA LYS A 35 6.52 -8.01 -17.05
C LYS A 35 7.30 -9.32 -17.08
N SER A 36 8.33 -9.47 -16.24
CA SER A 36 9.19 -10.67 -16.24
C SER A 36 8.65 -11.81 -15.37
N CYS A 37 8.27 -11.56 -14.10
CA CYS A 37 7.77 -12.63 -13.19
C CYS A 37 6.25 -12.66 -12.99
N GLY A 38 5.51 -11.68 -13.51
CA GLY A 38 4.06 -11.58 -13.28
C GLY A 38 3.65 -11.13 -11.87
N ALA A 39 4.58 -11.00 -10.91
CA ALA A 39 4.29 -10.57 -9.56
C ALA A 39 3.79 -9.12 -9.51
N VAL A 40 2.97 -8.85 -8.51
CA VAL A 40 2.39 -7.53 -8.26
C VAL A 40 3.38 -6.64 -7.53
N LYS A 41 3.57 -5.41 -8.00
CA LYS A 41 4.51 -4.44 -7.41
C LYS A 41 3.94 -3.02 -7.41
N LEU A 42 4.48 -2.18 -6.54
CA LEU A 42 4.24 -0.73 -6.56
C LEU A 42 4.96 -0.09 -7.76
N PRO A 43 4.42 1.02 -8.31
CA PRO A 43 5.13 1.83 -9.29
C PRO A 43 6.49 2.24 -8.75
N HIS A 44 7.51 2.23 -9.61
CA HIS A 44 8.91 2.55 -9.26
C HIS A 44 9.63 1.55 -8.34
N PHE A 45 8.96 0.48 -7.91
CA PHE A 45 9.64 -0.60 -7.19
C PHE A 45 10.36 -1.55 -8.17
N TYR A 46 11.61 -1.90 -7.85
CA TYR A 46 12.44 -2.77 -8.67
C TYR A 46 12.05 -4.22 -8.41
N CYS A 47 11.60 -4.91 -9.45
CA CYS A 47 11.23 -6.33 -9.42
C CYS A 47 12.02 -7.01 -10.53
N CYS A 48 12.48 -8.25 -10.32
CA CYS A 48 13.32 -9.00 -11.26
C CYS A 48 14.60 -8.26 -11.69
N SER A 49 15.26 -7.55 -10.77
CA SER A 49 16.47 -6.77 -11.08
C SER A 49 16.31 -5.81 -12.27
N GLY A 50 15.06 -5.40 -12.56
CA GLY A 50 14.73 -4.46 -13.63
C GLY A 50 14.79 -5.02 -15.03
N ASP A 51 14.78 -6.35 -15.18
CA ASP A 51 14.46 -6.96 -16.45
C ASP A 51 13.06 -6.48 -16.88
N ARG A 52 12.99 -5.82 -18.04
CA ARG A 52 11.77 -5.21 -18.59
C ARG A 52 11.06 -6.15 -19.56
N GLY A 53 11.51 -7.40 -19.68
CA GLY A 53 10.93 -8.39 -20.58
C GLY A 53 11.13 -8.05 -22.06
N ASN A 54 12.17 -7.29 -22.39
CA ASN A 54 12.60 -7.07 -23.77
C ASN A 54 14.00 -7.66 -23.97
N SER A 55 14.14 -8.96 -23.74
CA SER A 55 15.15 -9.73 -24.47
C SER A 55 14.63 -9.85 -25.90
N GLY A 56 15.20 -9.04 -26.79
CA GLY A 56 14.94 -9.14 -28.22
C GLY A 56 15.23 -10.57 -28.68
N LYS A 57 14.18 -11.36 -28.87
CA LYS A 57 14.24 -12.63 -29.61
C LYS A 57 14.30 -12.28 -31.09
N ASN A 58 15.47 -11.85 -31.54
CA ASN A 58 15.93 -11.83 -32.93
C ASN A 58 17.45 -12.01 -32.92
N ASP A 59 17.94 -13.10 -32.32
CA ASP A 59 19.29 -13.58 -32.64
C ASP A 59 19.15 -14.59 -33.78
N SER A 60 19.13 -14.06 -35.00
CA SER A 60 19.51 -14.80 -36.19
C SER A 60 21.00 -15.09 -36.09
N THR A 61 21.37 -16.34 -35.83
CA THR A 61 22.69 -16.84 -36.22
C THR A 61 22.60 -18.34 -36.52
N ASN A 62 22.70 -18.62 -37.83
CA ASN A 62 23.14 -19.83 -38.54
C ASN A 62 22.95 -21.21 -37.88
#